data_AF-A0A532UUC1-F1
#
_entry.id   AF-A0A532UUC1-F1
#
_cell.length_a   1.000
_cell.length_b   1.000
_cell.length_c   1.000
_cell.angle_alpha   90.00
_cell.angle_beta   90.00
_cell.angle_gamma   90.00
#
_symmetry.space_group_name_H-M   'P 1'
#
loop_
_entity.id
_entity.type
_entity.pdbx_description
1 polymer ?
#
loop_
_entity_poly.entity_id
_entity_poly.type
_entity_poly.pdbx_seq_one_letter_code
_entity_poly.pdbx_strand_id
1 'polypeptide(L)'
;MKELDLIQGKVVESNVLRIQERLIHCWTNAMQAAITPQPLDLSQNMGEIVEVSGHLHGDLWEAHFEKVVSQEGFQEITGIVVGPNEIEGPDGIVVCYRHGMAESWYGPLNLFEYMGKTITVAGELRNGELYRAYIVKVPAPEVTMDPAKEAENLNDLLRIREANREKIEAVNGNLGTALGFKWTSGQKTDHPSVIIFVPQKTASLLVPDAEKAPETLETEDGKWCFTDVVTGGKTEELESIVPPEISEQNKMIVQELKSGQIGLIGGIQLAAYVNGDNQRGYVGTAGIAVRHRETQKKGFLTNQHVADAPGRYIYHPWHNNFYIGMTYSGREYEEDETWYDGTIDEENSRVRCDCGFVAVSEYLEPYLRPGLHAIGDTGELLRINPDSMDIIDQKVISIGRTRGVQRGTIVAYAYEYYDDEYSLYTDLLIIGEDGKAFSWKGDSGKIIVTDDENHRPVALLWGGWQERLRHGGEQEIWTYAIDLRKVLDILDLELL
;
A
#
# COMPACT_ATOMS: atom_id res chain seq x y z
N MET A 1 -26.52 16.81 -34.15
CA MET A 1 -25.75 17.83 -33.42
C MET A 1 -24.67 18.32 -34.37
N LYS A 2 -24.52 19.63 -34.56
CA LYS A 2 -23.33 20.15 -35.26
C LYS A 2 -22.15 20.02 -34.30
N GLU A 3 -21.00 19.59 -34.81
CA GLU A 3 -19.75 19.57 -34.07
C GLU A 3 -19.38 21.00 -33.63
N LEU A 4 -18.85 21.14 -32.42
CA LEU A 4 -18.31 22.40 -31.92
C LEU A 4 -16.91 22.61 -32.54
N ASP A 5 -16.62 23.84 -32.94
CA ASP A 5 -15.30 24.26 -33.35
C ASP A 5 -14.40 24.39 -32.12
N LEU A 6 -13.23 23.76 -32.14
CA LEU A 6 -12.23 23.84 -31.09
C LEU A 6 -11.13 24.84 -31.52
N ILE A 7 -10.94 25.90 -30.74
CA ILE A 7 -10.07 27.01 -31.12
C ILE A 7 -8.99 27.23 -30.08
N GLN A 8 -7.73 27.27 -30.53
CA GLN A 8 -6.58 27.63 -29.71
C GLN A 8 -6.11 29.05 -30.02
N GLY A 9 -5.96 29.88 -29.00
CA GLY A 9 -5.55 31.27 -29.17
C GLY A 9 -4.98 31.89 -27.90
N LYS A 10 -4.16 32.92 -28.06
CA LYS A 10 -3.58 33.67 -26.95
C LYS A 10 -4.62 34.64 -26.39
N VAL A 11 -4.93 34.58 -25.09
CA VAL A 11 -5.85 35.54 -24.48
C VAL A 11 -5.18 36.91 -24.44
N VAL A 12 -5.81 37.91 -25.03
CA VAL A 12 -5.27 39.28 -25.12
C VAL A 12 -6.16 40.32 -24.47
N GLU A 13 -7.43 40.00 -24.24
CA GLU A 13 -8.38 40.75 -23.42
C GLU A 13 -9.32 39.76 -22.71
N SER A 14 -10.13 40.25 -21.77
CA SER A 14 -10.97 39.42 -20.88
C SER A 14 -11.94 38.46 -21.57
N ASN A 15 -12.17 38.60 -22.88
CA ASN A 15 -12.95 37.65 -23.67
C ASN A 15 -12.43 37.52 -25.12
N VAL A 16 -11.15 37.84 -25.36
CA VAL A 16 -10.59 37.93 -26.72
C VAL A 16 -9.39 37.02 -26.88
N LEU A 17 -9.46 36.16 -27.89
CA LEU A 17 -8.35 35.33 -28.34
C LEU A 17 -7.68 35.98 -29.55
N ARG A 18 -6.35 36.05 -29.52
CA ARG A 18 -5.51 36.34 -30.68
C ARG A 18 -5.05 35.03 -31.30
N ILE A 19 -5.37 34.87 -32.58
CA ILE A 19 -4.99 33.73 -33.41
C ILE A 19 -4.30 34.28 -34.64
N GLN A 20 -2.98 34.09 -34.71
CA GLN A 20 -2.15 34.77 -35.71
C GLN A 20 -2.37 36.29 -35.67
N GLU A 21 -2.78 36.92 -36.77
CA GLU A 21 -3.06 38.37 -36.85
C GLU A 21 -4.53 38.74 -36.56
N ARG A 22 -5.37 37.77 -36.19
CA ARG A 22 -6.82 37.96 -36.05
C ARG A 22 -7.25 37.91 -34.58
N LEU A 23 -8.20 38.76 -34.21
CA LEU A 23 -8.85 38.78 -32.90
C LEU A 23 -10.22 38.11 -33.01
N ILE A 24 -10.54 37.26 -32.05
CA ILE A 24 -11.82 36.55 -31.94
C ILE A 24 -12.41 36.83 -30.56
N HIS A 25 -13.61 37.38 -30.50
CA HIS A 25 -14.33 37.52 -29.24
C HIS A 25 -15.08 36.23 -28.90
N CYS A 26 -15.08 35.84 -27.64
CA CYS A 26 -15.76 34.64 -27.14
C CYS A 26 -17.00 35.03 -26.32
N TRP A 27 -18.14 34.45 -26.69
CA TRP A 27 -19.46 34.74 -26.13
C TRP A 27 -20.16 33.46 -25.66
N THR A 28 -20.70 33.44 -24.45
CA THR A 28 -21.29 32.22 -23.85
C THR A 28 -22.69 31.91 -24.35
N ASN A 29 -23.39 32.88 -24.94
CA ASN A 29 -24.74 32.70 -25.46
C ASN A 29 -24.77 32.40 -26.97
N ALA A 30 -25.88 31.84 -27.45
CA ALA A 30 -26.10 31.61 -28.88
C ALA A 30 -26.33 32.93 -29.63
N MET A 31 -25.72 33.08 -30.80
CA MET A 31 -25.82 34.27 -31.65
C MET A 31 -27.28 34.68 -31.96
N GLN A 32 -28.16 33.69 -32.11
CA GLN A 32 -29.58 33.90 -32.45
C GLN A 32 -30.45 34.32 -31.25
N ALA A 33 -29.95 34.12 -30.02
CA ALA A 33 -30.65 34.41 -28.78
C ALA A 33 -30.21 35.73 -28.12
N ALA A 34 -29.21 36.41 -28.66
CA ALA A 34 -28.58 37.56 -28.02
C ALA A 34 -29.26 38.89 -28.38
N ILE A 35 -29.96 39.52 -27.44
CA ILE A 35 -30.24 40.97 -27.46
C ILE A 35 -28.99 41.75 -26.99
N THR A 36 -28.16 41.12 -26.13
CA THR A 36 -26.85 41.60 -25.67
C THR A 36 -25.89 40.41 -25.56
N PRO A 37 -24.69 40.42 -26.19
CA PRO A 37 -23.70 39.33 -26.05
C PRO A 37 -23.17 39.20 -24.62
N GLN A 38 -23.04 37.98 -24.11
CA GLN A 38 -22.45 37.70 -22.79
C GLN A 38 -21.02 37.21 -22.97
N PRO A 39 -19.99 37.95 -22.50
CA PRO A 39 -18.60 37.56 -22.71
C PRO A 39 -18.27 36.29 -21.92
N LEU A 40 -17.50 35.39 -22.53
CA LEU A 40 -16.79 34.35 -21.80
C LEU A 40 -15.63 35.00 -21.04
N ASP A 41 -15.65 34.90 -19.72
CA ASP A 41 -14.61 35.49 -18.88
C ASP A 41 -13.33 34.63 -18.93
N LEU A 42 -12.34 35.15 -19.63
CA LEU A 42 -10.98 34.61 -19.77
C LEU A 42 -9.96 35.49 -19.04
N SER A 43 -10.39 36.43 -18.20
CA SER A 43 -9.51 37.39 -17.52
C SER A 43 -8.42 36.72 -16.68
N GLN A 44 -8.68 35.53 -16.15
CA GLN A 44 -7.71 34.74 -15.38
C GLN A 44 -6.61 34.10 -16.24
N ASN A 45 -6.74 34.11 -17.56
CA ASN A 45 -5.82 33.48 -18.50
C ASN A 45 -5.15 34.50 -19.42
N MET A 46 -5.13 35.78 -19.06
CA MET A 46 -4.50 36.85 -19.83
C MET A 46 -3.04 36.53 -20.18
N GLY A 47 -2.71 36.51 -21.47
CA GLY A 47 -1.38 36.18 -21.97
C GLY A 47 -1.13 34.68 -22.21
N GLU A 48 -2.01 33.80 -21.75
CA GLU A 48 -1.90 32.36 -21.96
C GLU A 48 -2.48 31.93 -23.31
N ILE A 49 -2.01 30.79 -23.85
CA ILE A 49 -2.71 30.12 -24.95
C ILE A 49 -3.75 29.20 -24.35
N VAL A 50 -5.01 29.39 -24.73
CA VAL A 50 -6.14 28.60 -24.23
C VAL A 50 -6.84 27.91 -25.38
N GLU A 51 -7.52 26.81 -25.05
CA GLU A 51 -8.44 26.10 -25.93
C GLU A 51 -9.87 26.42 -25.49
N VAL A 52 -10.68 26.89 -26.45
CA VAL A 52 -12.08 27.26 -26.25
C VAL A 52 -12.91 26.59 -27.33
N SER A 53 -13.97 25.89 -26.94
CA SER A 53 -14.93 25.29 -27.87
C SER A 53 -16.10 26.24 -28.12
N GLY A 54 -16.75 26.16 -29.29
CA GLY A 54 -17.95 26.95 -29.60
C GLY A 54 -18.36 26.85 -31.07
N HIS A 55 -19.24 27.73 -31.52
CA HIS A 55 -19.63 27.84 -32.92
C HIS A 55 -19.01 29.09 -33.56
N LEU A 56 -18.09 28.90 -34.50
CA LEU A 56 -17.33 29.99 -35.11
C LEU A 56 -18.13 30.68 -36.23
N HIS A 57 -18.56 31.91 -35.97
CA HIS A 57 -19.28 32.76 -36.92
C HIS A 57 -18.66 34.16 -36.96
N GLY A 58 -17.36 34.22 -37.25
CA GLY A 58 -16.54 35.44 -37.14
C GLY A 58 -15.97 35.59 -35.73
N ASP A 59 -16.88 35.67 -34.75
CA ASP A 59 -16.61 35.47 -33.33
C ASP A 59 -17.04 34.07 -32.88
N LEU A 60 -16.60 33.63 -31.69
CA LEU A 60 -16.94 32.34 -31.13
C LEU A 60 -18.16 32.47 -30.22
N TRP A 61 -19.25 31.80 -30.58
CA TRP A 61 -20.52 31.82 -29.83
C TRP A 61 -20.78 30.49 -29.15
N GLU A 62 -21.61 30.49 -28.10
CA GLU A 62 -21.77 29.32 -27.22
C GLU A 62 -20.41 28.81 -26.74
N ALA A 63 -19.54 29.76 -26.40
CA ALA A 63 -18.14 29.50 -26.12
C ALA A 63 -17.96 28.90 -24.71
N HIS A 64 -17.18 27.82 -24.63
CA HIS A 64 -16.79 27.17 -23.39
C HIS A 64 -15.27 27.07 -23.29
N PHE A 65 -14.73 27.51 -22.15
CA PHE A 65 -13.32 27.30 -21.84
C PHE A 65 -13.07 25.81 -21.60
N GLU A 66 -12.09 25.24 -22.31
CA GLU A 66 -11.74 23.83 -22.18
C GLU A 66 -10.51 23.65 -21.30
N LYS A 67 -9.38 24.27 -21.70
CA LYS A 67 -8.10 24.15 -21.00
C LYS A 67 -7.09 25.23 -21.40
N VAL A 68 -6.05 25.40 -20.58
CA VAL A 68 -4.83 26.12 -20.97
C VAL A 68 -3.92 25.17 -21.74
N VAL A 69 -3.35 25.63 -22.85
CA VAL A 69 -2.39 24.90 -23.70
C VAL A 69 -0.98 25.41 -23.38
N SER A 70 -0.24 24.68 -22.52
CA SER A 70 1.16 24.99 -22.21
C SER A 70 2.05 24.86 -23.46
N GLN A 71 2.94 25.83 -23.69
CA GLN A 71 3.96 25.76 -24.76
C GLN A 71 5.24 25.01 -24.35
N GLU A 72 5.50 24.83 -23.05
CA GLU A 72 6.80 24.31 -22.56
C GLU A 72 6.72 22.90 -21.96
N GLY A 73 5.52 22.35 -21.83
CA GLY A 73 5.29 20.96 -21.47
C GLY A 73 5.77 20.58 -20.07
N PHE A 74 5.89 19.26 -19.87
CA PHE A 74 6.41 18.67 -18.64
C PHE A 74 7.94 18.70 -18.67
N GLN A 75 8.58 19.23 -17.62
CA GLN A 75 10.02 19.36 -17.53
C GLN A 75 10.57 18.81 -16.21
N GLU A 76 11.79 18.30 -16.28
CA GLU A 76 12.63 17.94 -15.13
C GLU A 76 13.75 18.96 -14.99
N ILE A 77 13.87 19.56 -13.80
CA ILE A 77 14.85 20.60 -13.51
C ILE A 77 15.67 20.19 -12.30
N THR A 78 16.99 20.11 -12.48
CA THR A 78 17.96 19.86 -11.41
C THR A 78 18.55 21.19 -10.95
N GLY A 79 18.53 21.45 -9.65
CA GLY A 79 19.02 22.71 -9.08
C GLY A 79 19.27 22.65 -7.58
N ILE A 80 19.91 23.68 -7.04
CA ILE A 80 20.14 23.82 -5.60
C ILE A 80 18.90 24.42 -4.96
N VAL A 81 18.40 23.84 -3.87
CA VAL A 81 17.27 24.44 -3.15
C VAL A 81 17.73 25.72 -2.44
N VAL A 82 17.16 26.84 -2.85
CA VAL A 82 17.48 28.18 -2.33
C VAL A 82 16.33 28.78 -1.52
N GLY A 83 15.17 28.15 -1.54
CA GLY A 83 13.99 28.58 -0.78
C GLY A 83 12.99 27.44 -0.54
N PRO A 84 11.92 27.70 0.21
CA PRO A 84 10.94 26.69 0.62
C PRO A 84 10.16 26.06 -0.54
N ASN A 85 10.25 26.65 -1.73
CA ASN A 85 9.64 26.18 -2.96
C ASN A 85 10.48 26.63 -4.16
N GLU A 86 11.77 26.90 -3.98
CA GLU A 86 12.61 27.50 -5.01
C GLU A 86 13.86 26.65 -5.22
N ILE A 87 14.17 26.37 -6.48
CA ILE A 87 15.44 25.77 -6.88
C ILE A 87 16.19 26.69 -7.84
N GLU A 88 17.49 26.85 -7.65
CA GLU A 88 18.39 27.51 -8.59
C GLU A 88 18.93 26.47 -9.56
N GLY A 89 18.34 26.44 -10.76
CA GLY A 89 18.76 25.61 -11.88
C GLY A 89 19.76 26.33 -12.79
N PRO A 90 20.14 25.71 -13.93
CA PRO A 90 21.11 26.28 -14.87
C PRO A 90 20.68 27.64 -15.46
N ASP A 91 19.36 27.83 -15.63
CA ASP A 91 18.76 29.00 -16.27
C ASP A 91 18.18 30.03 -15.28
N GLY A 92 18.41 29.82 -13.97
CA GLY A 92 17.95 30.72 -12.91
C GLY A 92 17.06 30.03 -11.86
N ILE A 93 16.40 30.85 -11.05
CA ILE A 93 15.52 30.37 -9.97
C ILE A 93 14.16 29.97 -10.54
N VAL A 94 13.70 28.77 -10.19
CA VAL A 94 12.40 28.21 -10.56
C VAL A 94 11.59 27.99 -9.28
N VAL A 95 10.37 28.52 -9.27
CA VAL A 95 9.42 28.35 -8.17
C VAL A 95 8.54 27.12 -8.43
N CYS A 96 8.40 26.24 -7.44
CA CYS A 96 7.79 24.92 -7.57
C CYS A 96 6.52 24.79 -6.72
N TYR A 97 5.39 24.50 -7.37
CA TYR A 97 4.07 24.39 -6.74
C TYR A 97 3.51 22.97 -6.86
N ARG A 98 2.99 22.42 -5.76
CA ARG A 98 2.41 21.06 -5.71
C ARG A 98 1.13 20.93 -6.54
N HIS A 99 0.36 22.00 -6.69
CA HIS A 99 -0.93 22.01 -7.40
C HIS A 99 -0.88 22.85 -8.69
N GLY A 100 -1.87 22.68 -9.57
CA GLY A 100 -2.03 23.51 -10.79
C GLY A 100 -2.86 24.78 -10.53
N MET A 101 -2.82 25.75 -11.45
CA MET A 101 -3.46 27.07 -11.32
C MET A 101 -4.98 27.11 -11.06
N ALA A 102 -5.70 25.99 -11.21
CA ALA A 102 -7.18 25.99 -11.13
C ALA A 102 -7.74 25.97 -9.69
N GLU A 103 -6.89 25.88 -8.66
CA GLU A 103 -7.31 25.83 -7.27
C GLU A 103 -6.77 27.07 -6.55
N SER A 104 -7.64 27.80 -5.85
CA SER A 104 -7.35 29.03 -5.10
C SER A 104 -6.42 28.85 -3.89
N TRP A 105 -5.57 27.82 -3.91
CA TRP A 105 -4.66 27.39 -2.85
C TRP A 105 -3.32 27.01 -3.48
N TYR A 106 -2.41 27.99 -3.59
CA TYR A 106 -1.02 27.77 -4.00
C TYR A 106 -0.28 26.99 -2.90
N GLY A 107 -0.31 25.66 -2.98
CA GLY A 107 0.49 24.81 -2.08
C GLY A 107 1.96 24.79 -2.52
N PRO A 108 2.92 25.31 -1.72
CA PRO A 108 4.34 25.17 -2.04
C PRO A 108 4.73 23.70 -2.08
N LEU A 109 5.69 23.33 -2.94
CA LEU A 109 6.23 21.96 -2.95
C LEU A 109 6.90 21.57 -1.61
N ASN A 110 7.27 22.58 -0.80
CA ASN A 110 7.91 22.44 0.51
C ASN A 110 9.25 21.70 0.44
N LEU A 111 10.29 22.46 0.12
CA LEU A 111 11.66 22.00 -0.06
C LEU A 111 12.56 22.28 1.15
N PHE A 112 11.99 22.68 2.29
CA PHE A 112 12.76 23.12 3.47
C PHE A 112 13.81 22.09 3.94
N GLU A 113 13.50 20.80 3.86
CA GLU A 113 14.41 19.72 4.26
C GLU A 113 15.63 19.54 3.32
N TYR A 114 15.61 20.19 2.16
CA TYR A 114 16.66 20.13 1.14
C TYR A 114 17.40 21.45 0.95
N MET A 115 17.20 22.46 1.81
CA MET A 115 17.88 23.75 1.70
C MET A 115 19.40 23.59 1.52
N GLY A 116 19.95 24.18 0.45
CA GLY A 116 21.36 24.09 0.07
C GLY A 116 21.76 22.77 -0.62
N LYS A 117 20.85 21.82 -0.79
CA LYS A 117 21.10 20.54 -1.47
C LYS A 117 20.67 20.62 -2.93
N THR A 118 21.37 19.86 -3.79
CA THR A 118 20.97 19.70 -5.21
C THR A 118 19.88 18.64 -5.32
N ILE A 119 18.71 19.00 -5.82
CA ILE A 119 17.59 18.10 -6.08
C ILE A 119 17.15 18.16 -7.54
N THR A 120 16.33 17.21 -7.98
CA THR A 120 15.60 17.26 -9.25
C THR A 120 14.12 17.28 -8.95
N VAL A 121 13.40 18.21 -9.57
CA VAL A 121 11.94 18.33 -9.52
C VAL A 121 11.38 18.22 -10.92
N ALA A 122 10.18 17.68 -11.06
CA ALA A 122 9.46 17.63 -12.32
C ALA A 122 8.10 18.26 -12.20
N GLY A 123 7.61 18.87 -13.27
CA GLY A 123 6.27 19.41 -13.34
C GLY A 123 5.98 20.09 -14.67
N GLU A 124 4.81 20.69 -14.78
CA GLU A 124 4.42 21.50 -15.94
C GLU A 124 5.05 22.88 -15.83
N LEU A 125 6.04 23.18 -16.68
CA LEU A 125 6.69 24.50 -16.70
C LEU A 125 5.75 25.52 -17.36
N ARG A 126 5.47 26.63 -16.67
CA ARG A 126 4.68 27.75 -17.17
C ARG A 126 5.25 29.05 -16.63
N ASN A 127 5.63 29.96 -17.52
CA ASN A 127 6.15 31.29 -17.17
C ASN A 127 7.33 31.27 -16.17
N GLY A 128 8.22 30.28 -16.25
CA GLY A 128 9.37 30.14 -15.34
C GLY A 128 9.04 29.52 -13.97
N GLU A 129 7.82 29.07 -13.76
CA GLU A 129 7.37 28.36 -12.56
C GLU A 129 6.94 26.93 -12.91
N LEU A 130 7.20 26.00 -12.00
CA LEU A 130 6.93 24.58 -12.15
C LEU A 130 5.64 24.22 -11.40
N TYR A 131 4.60 23.85 -12.13
CA TYR A 131 3.28 23.52 -11.59
C TYR A 131 3.06 22.01 -11.52
N ARG A 132 2.20 21.57 -10.57
CA ARG A 132 2.03 20.14 -10.26
C ARG A 132 3.37 19.45 -10.03
N ALA A 133 4.29 20.22 -9.43
CA ALA A 133 5.66 19.83 -9.24
C ALA A 133 5.74 18.70 -8.22
N TYR A 134 6.65 17.76 -8.45
CA TYR A 134 7.02 16.72 -7.51
C TYR A 134 8.52 16.50 -7.53
N ILE A 135 9.06 16.02 -6.41
CA ILE A 135 10.49 15.73 -6.29
C ILE A 135 10.77 14.42 -7.03
N VAL A 136 11.72 14.47 -7.97
CA VAL A 136 12.17 13.32 -8.77
C VAL A 136 13.42 12.71 -8.19
N LYS A 137 14.30 13.51 -7.59
CA LYS A 137 15.57 13.01 -7.07
C LYS A 137 16.09 13.94 -6.00
N VAL A 138 16.69 13.36 -4.97
CA VAL A 138 17.44 14.10 -3.95
C VAL A 138 18.82 13.49 -3.79
N PRO A 139 19.76 14.16 -3.09
CA PRO A 139 21.03 13.53 -2.76
C PRO A 139 20.78 12.26 -1.97
N ALA A 140 21.61 11.25 -2.21
CA ALA A 140 21.67 10.10 -1.32
C ALA A 140 21.92 10.59 0.12
N PRO A 141 21.36 9.88 1.13
CA PRO A 141 21.68 10.20 2.52
C PRO A 141 23.20 10.18 2.71
N GLU A 142 23.73 11.16 3.44
CA GLU A 142 25.16 11.19 3.77
C GLU A 142 25.47 10.04 4.72
N VAL A 143 26.34 9.12 4.30
CA VAL A 143 26.81 8.02 5.14
C VAL A 143 28.03 8.51 5.92
N THR A 144 27.83 8.78 7.21
CA THR A 144 28.91 9.19 8.14
C THR A 144 29.55 8.01 8.87
N MET A 145 28.95 6.83 8.77
CA MET A 145 29.37 5.58 9.40
C MET A 145 30.21 4.70 8.47
N ASP A 146 30.88 3.69 9.02
CA ASP A 146 31.71 2.75 8.25
C ASP A 146 30.82 1.89 7.32
N PRO A 147 30.85 2.07 5.98
CA PRO A 147 29.98 1.33 5.07
C PRO A 147 30.19 -0.19 5.12
N ALA A 148 31.37 -0.66 5.54
CA ALA A 148 31.64 -2.09 5.69
C ALA A 148 30.88 -2.74 6.85
N LYS A 149 30.25 -1.93 7.72
CA LYS A 149 29.44 -2.38 8.85
C LYS A 149 27.95 -2.11 8.69
N GLU A 150 27.52 -1.57 7.55
CA GLU A 150 26.10 -1.41 7.27
C GLU A 150 25.40 -2.78 7.28
N ALA A 151 24.17 -2.83 7.79
CA ALA A 151 23.31 -4.01 7.73
C ALA A 151 23.20 -4.50 6.28
N GLU A 152 23.22 -5.82 6.09
CA GLU A 152 23.13 -6.41 4.75
C GLU A 152 21.85 -7.22 4.54
N ASN A 153 21.17 -7.58 5.63
CA ASN A 153 20.06 -8.54 5.63
C ASN A 153 19.08 -8.30 6.79
N LEU A 154 17.97 -9.04 6.76
CA LEU A 154 16.92 -8.96 7.77
C LEU A 154 17.40 -9.35 9.17
N ASN A 155 18.29 -10.34 9.29
CA ASN A 155 18.87 -10.75 10.57
C ASN A 155 19.72 -9.64 11.20
N ASP A 156 20.53 -8.93 10.40
CA ASP A 156 21.28 -7.76 10.87
C ASP A 156 20.33 -6.67 11.38
N LEU A 157 19.30 -6.34 10.59
CA LEU A 157 18.31 -5.33 10.97
C LEU A 157 17.54 -5.72 12.25
N LEU A 158 17.19 -7.01 12.40
CA LEU A 158 16.50 -7.51 13.58
C LEU A 158 17.35 -7.33 14.84
N ARG A 159 18.65 -7.67 14.77
CA ARG A 159 19.61 -7.48 15.88
C ARG A 159 19.87 -6.01 16.19
N ILE A 160 19.99 -5.17 15.16
CA ILE A 160 20.17 -3.72 15.35
C ILE A 160 18.95 -3.11 16.01
N ARG A 161 17.74 -3.48 15.57
CA ARG A 161 16.49 -3.06 16.22
C ARG A 161 16.50 -3.46 17.69
N GLU A 162 16.78 -4.72 17.98
CA GLU A 162 16.79 -5.26 19.35
C GLU A 162 17.75 -4.48 20.25
N ALA A 163 19.01 -4.34 19.82
CA ALA A 163 20.05 -3.64 20.57
C ALA A 163 19.74 -2.14 20.82
N ASN A 164 18.78 -1.58 20.07
CA ASN A 164 18.40 -0.18 20.18
C ASN A 164 16.96 0.03 20.67
N ARG A 165 16.32 -1.00 21.26
CA ARG A 165 14.92 -0.92 21.72
C ARG A 165 14.65 0.33 22.55
N GLU A 166 15.43 0.61 23.59
CA GLU A 166 15.21 1.79 24.45
C GLU A 166 15.20 3.12 23.67
N LYS A 167 16.06 3.26 22.65
CA LYS A 167 16.10 4.47 21.81
C LYS A 167 14.89 4.55 20.89
N ILE A 168 14.46 3.42 20.34
CA ILE A 168 13.26 3.33 19.50
C ILE A 168 12.02 3.66 20.32
N GLU A 169 11.93 3.15 21.55
CA GLU A 169 10.81 3.43 22.47
C GLU A 169 10.73 4.89 22.89
N ALA A 170 11.87 5.56 22.99
CA ALA A 170 11.91 6.99 23.31
C ALA A 170 11.35 7.87 22.17
N VAL A 171 11.21 7.36 20.94
CA VAL A 171 10.72 8.14 19.80
C VAL A 171 9.30 8.64 20.04
N ASN A 172 9.09 9.94 19.87
CA ASN A 172 7.81 10.60 20.10
C ASN A 172 6.70 9.96 19.28
N GLY A 173 5.76 9.32 19.99
CA GLY A 173 4.62 8.65 19.38
C GLY A 173 5.00 7.38 18.61
N ASN A 174 6.04 6.65 19.01
CA ASN A 174 6.32 5.33 18.45
C ASN A 174 5.07 4.44 18.50
N LEU A 175 4.60 4.03 17.32
CA LEU A 175 3.46 3.15 17.12
C LEU A 175 3.88 1.68 16.94
N GLY A 176 5.14 1.45 16.57
CA GLY A 176 5.66 0.14 16.21
C GLY A 176 6.83 0.27 15.22
N THR A 177 7.41 -0.87 14.83
CA THR A 177 8.54 -0.88 13.90
C THR A 177 8.45 -1.99 12.84
N ALA A 178 9.13 -1.83 11.72
CA ALA A 178 9.36 -2.89 10.74
C ALA A 178 10.77 -2.79 10.16
N LEU A 179 11.19 -3.83 9.46
CA LEU A 179 12.48 -3.89 8.77
C LEU A 179 12.26 -3.68 7.27
N GLY A 180 13.05 -2.81 6.66
CA GLY A 180 12.85 -2.45 5.25
C GLY A 180 14.03 -1.69 4.67
N PHE A 181 13.74 -0.85 3.70
CA PHE A 181 14.70 0.07 3.09
C PHE A 181 14.40 1.50 3.48
N LYS A 182 15.44 2.33 3.53
CA LYS A 182 15.29 3.77 3.72
C LYS A 182 14.61 4.39 2.50
N TRP A 183 13.62 5.26 2.74
CA TRP A 183 13.05 6.13 1.73
C TRP A 183 13.51 7.57 1.92
N THR A 184 13.76 8.25 0.82
CA THR A 184 14.06 9.68 0.80
C THR A 184 13.24 10.32 -0.32
N SER A 185 12.42 11.30 0.02
CA SER A 185 11.61 12.07 -0.95
C SER A 185 10.67 11.21 -1.81
N GLY A 186 10.10 10.14 -1.24
CA GLY A 186 9.24 9.22 -1.97
C GLY A 186 10.00 8.25 -2.88
N GLN A 187 11.33 8.19 -2.80
CA GLN A 187 12.14 7.18 -3.46
C GLN A 187 12.77 6.24 -2.45
N LYS A 188 12.63 4.95 -2.70
CA LYS A 188 13.34 3.91 -1.98
C LYS A 188 14.83 3.97 -2.35
N THR A 189 15.68 3.82 -1.34
CA THR A 189 17.13 3.66 -1.50
C THR A 189 17.51 2.19 -1.33
N ASP A 190 18.77 1.85 -1.59
CA ASP A 190 19.29 0.50 -1.35
C ASP A 190 19.82 0.31 0.09
N HIS A 191 19.67 1.33 0.95
CA HIS A 191 20.14 1.28 2.34
C HIS A 191 19.12 0.55 3.24
N PRO A 192 19.52 -0.54 3.92
CA PRO A 192 18.65 -1.22 4.88
C PRO A 192 18.31 -0.31 6.07
N SER A 193 17.10 -0.46 6.59
CA SER A 193 16.56 0.45 7.59
C SER A 193 15.56 -0.18 8.54
N VAL A 194 15.57 0.30 9.79
CA VAL A 194 14.45 0.13 10.71
C VAL A 194 13.43 1.24 10.47
N ILE A 195 12.24 0.86 10.04
CA ILE A 195 11.10 1.75 9.83
C ILE A 195 10.36 1.92 11.16
N ILE A 196 10.19 3.17 11.59
CA ILE A 196 9.47 3.54 12.81
C ILE A 196 8.15 4.19 12.40
N PHE A 197 7.05 3.67 12.95
CA PHE A 197 5.71 4.20 12.68
C PHE A 197 5.36 5.26 13.73
N VAL A 198 4.85 6.42 13.30
CA VAL A 198 4.45 7.53 14.17
C VAL A 198 3.08 8.07 13.76
N PRO A 199 2.26 8.64 14.66
CA PRO A 199 0.92 9.14 14.31
C PRO A 199 0.95 10.35 13.38
N GLN A 200 2.05 11.11 13.40
CA GLN A 200 2.26 12.27 12.54
C GLN A 200 3.75 12.59 12.44
N LYS A 201 4.20 12.98 11.24
CA LYS A 201 5.53 13.55 11.06
C LYS A 201 5.55 14.97 11.58
N THR A 202 6.29 15.19 12.66
CA THR A 202 6.46 16.52 13.28
C THR A 202 7.78 17.13 12.84
N ALA A 203 7.82 18.44 12.63
CA ALA A 203 9.06 19.14 12.29
C ALA A 203 10.12 18.88 13.37
N SER A 204 11.33 18.47 12.97
CA SER A 204 12.40 18.06 13.90
C SER A 204 12.74 19.11 14.96
N LEU A 205 12.61 20.41 14.65
CA LEU A 205 12.84 21.50 15.61
C LEU A 205 11.81 21.55 16.76
N LEU A 206 10.66 20.90 16.60
CA LEU A 206 9.58 20.86 17.60
C LEU A 206 9.61 19.60 18.46
N VAL A 207 10.48 18.65 18.16
CA VAL A 207 10.63 17.40 18.91
C VAL A 207 11.90 17.49 19.76
N PRO A 208 11.85 17.21 21.07
CA PRO A 208 13.05 17.13 21.90
C PRO A 208 14.06 16.13 21.33
N ASP A 209 15.36 16.41 21.40
CA ASP A 209 16.40 15.53 20.80
C ASP A 209 16.34 14.09 21.31
N ALA A 210 15.96 13.89 22.58
CA ALA A 210 15.80 12.57 23.18
C ALA A 210 14.60 11.78 22.64
N GLU A 211 13.65 12.44 21.99
CA GLU A 211 12.43 11.84 21.44
C GLU A 211 12.41 11.82 19.90
N LYS A 212 13.50 12.26 19.26
CA LYS A 212 13.64 12.17 17.81
C LYS A 212 13.93 10.74 17.39
N ALA A 213 13.36 10.33 16.26
CA ALA A 213 13.88 9.16 15.56
C ALA A 213 15.36 9.41 15.24
N PRO A 214 16.29 8.54 15.72
CA PRO A 214 17.71 8.71 15.46
C PRO A 214 18.00 8.48 13.97
N GLU A 215 18.91 9.21 13.34
CA GLU A 215 19.18 9.04 11.89
C GLU A 215 19.72 7.64 11.57
N THR A 216 20.51 7.07 12.48
CA THR A 216 21.06 5.72 12.41
C THR A 216 20.92 4.99 13.74
N LEU A 217 20.92 3.66 13.66
CA LEU A 217 20.99 2.75 14.80
C LEU A 217 22.25 1.91 14.67
N GLU A 218 22.91 1.64 15.80
CA GLU A 218 24.19 0.92 15.85
C GLU A 218 24.21 -0.04 17.04
N THR A 219 24.80 -1.23 16.86
CA THR A 219 25.05 -2.24 17.90
C THR A 219 26.43 -2.05 18.55
N GLU A 220 26.71 -2.72 19.67
CA GLU A 220 28.01 -2.59 20.37
C GLU A 220 29.23 -3.02 19.52
N ASP A 221 29.05 -3.94 18.58
CA ASP A 221 30.09 -4.36 17.63
C ASP A 221 30.22 -3.43 16.40
N GLY A 222 29.38 -2.41 16.34
CA GLY A 222 29.38 -1.32 15.36
C GLY A 222 28.64 -1.64 14.06
N LYS A 223 27.83 -2.71 14.02
CA LYS A 223 26.90 -2.95 12.91
C LYS A 223 25.81 -1.89 12.97
N TRP A 224 25.42 -1.32 11.83
CA TRP A 224 24.51 -0.18 11.84
C TRP A 224 23.53 -0.17 10.66
N CYS A 225 22.45 0.60 10.78
CA CYS A 225 21.50 0.87 9.70
C CYS A 225 20.89 2.26 9.84
N PHE A 226 20.23 2.75 8.78
CA PHE A 226 19.43 3.97 8.88
C PHE A 226 18.10 3.72 9.60
N THR A 227 17.46 4.79 10.09
CA THR A 227 16.03 4.73 10.38
C THR A 227 15.21 5.39 9.28
N ASP A 228 13.97 4.92 9.14
CA ASP A 228 12.96 5.61 8.36
C ASP A 228 11.73 5.87 9.22
N VAL A 229 10.95 6.88 8.84
CA VAL A 229 9.75 7.26 9.60
C VAL A 229 8.56 7.22 8.66
N VAL A 230 7.56 6.43 9.02
CA VAL A 230 6.28 6.32 8.30
C VAL A 230 5.16 6.80 9.19
N THR A 231 4.21 7.52 8.61
CA THR A 231 3.04 7.97 9.35
C THR A 231 2.02 6.84 9.40
N GLY A 232 1.68 6.36 10.61
CA GLY A 232 0.42 5.66 10.87
C GLY A 232 -0.66 6.69 11.19
N GLY A 233 -1.93 6.36 11.00
CA GLY A 233 -3.02 7.32 11.22
C GLY A 233 -4.23 6.65 11.84
N LYS A 234 -4.86 7.32 12.82
CA LYS A 234 -6.26 7.05 13.16
C LYS A 234 -7.08 7.36 11.93
N THR A 235 -7.68 6.36 11.34
CA THR A 235 -8.74 6.62 10.38
C THR A 235 -10.04 6.61 11.15
N GLU A 236 -11.01 7.38 10.69
CA GLU A 236 -12.37 7.37 11.23
C GLU A 236 -12.84 5.91 11.41
N GLU A 237 -13.59 5.62 12.48
CA GLU A 237 -14.02 4.28 12.91
C GLU A 237 -14.21 3.34 11.70
N LEU A 238 -13.63 2.12 11.71
CA LEU A 238 -13.69 1.13 10.60
C LEU A 238 -15.05 1.00 9.90
N GLU A 239 -16.16 1.28 10.59
CA GLU A 239 -17.53 1.29 10.07
C GLU A 239 -17.81 2.43 9.07
N SER A 240 -17.03 3.51 9.10
CA SER A 240 -17.09 4.69 8.23
C SER A 240 -16.27 4.54 6.94
N ILE A 241 -15.33 3.59 6.90
CA ILE A 241 -14.48 3.36 5.73
C ILE A 241 -15.24 2.51 4.71
N VAL A 242 -15.69 3.15 3.64
CA VAL A 242 -16.29 2.44 2.50
C VAL A 242 -15.19 1.61 1.82
N PRO A 243 -15.36 0.28 1.68
CA PRO A 243 -14.35 -0.55 1.02
C PRO A 243 -14.15 -0.06 -0.42
N PRO A 244 -12.90 0.03 -0.91
CA PRO A 244 -12.65 0.43 -2.29
C PRO A 244 -13.38 -0.50 -3.26
N GLU A 245 -14.04 0.08 -4.27
CA GLU A 245 -14.78 -0.67 -5.28
C GLU A 245 -13.87 -1.70 -5.97
N ILE A 246 -14.36 -2.93 -6.09
CA ILE A 246 -13.67 -4.01 -6.81
C ILE A 246 -14.06 -3.98 -8.30
N SER A 247 -13.14 -4.37 -9.18
CA SER A 247 -13.39 -4.42 -10.62
C SER A 247 -14.54 -5.38 -10.97
N GLU A 248 -15.20 -5.17 -12.11
CA GLU A 248 -16.24 -6.09 -12.62
C GLU A 248 -15.75 -7.54 -12.71
N GLN A 249 -14.50 -7.74 -13.13
CA GLN A 249 -13.87 -9.06 -13.15
C GLN A 249 -13.81 -9.68 -11.74
N ASN A 250 -13.40 -8.90 -10.73
CA ASN A 250 -13.40 -9.38 -9.36
C ASN A 250 -14.81 -9.59 -8.80
N LYS A 251 -15.81 -8.82 -9.23
CA LYS A 251 -17.21 -9.07 -8.86
C LYS A 251 -17.66 -10.47 -9.31
N MET A 252 -17.30 -10.87 -10.53
CA MET A 252 -17.58 -12.22 -11.05
C MET A 252 -16.84 -13.30 -10.25
N ILE A 253 -15.53 -13.14 -10.04
CA ILE A 253 -14.72 -14.09 -9.26
C ILE A 253 -15.27 -14.24 -7.85
N VAL A 254 -15.59 -13.15 -7.16
CA VAL A 254 -16.17 -13.17 -5.82
C VAL A 254 -17.50 -13.90 -5.76
N GLN A 255 -18.32 -13.82 -6.80
CA GLN A 255 -19.55 -14.61 -6.89
C GLN A 255 -19.24 -16.11 -7.03
N GLU A 256 -18.28 -16.48 -7.89
CA GLU A 256 -17.85 -17.87 -8.06
C GLU A 256 -17.33 -18.47 -6.76
N LEU A 257 -16.45 -17.76 -6.04
CA LEU A 257 -15.89 -18.17 -4.74
C LEU A 257 -16.97 -18.43 -3.68
N LYS A 258 -18.13 -17.77 -3.80
CA LYS A 258 -19.27 -17.94 -2.88
C LYS A 258 -20.30 -18.97 -3.35
N SER A 259 -20.29 -19.32 -4.63
CA SER A 259 -21.36 -20.08 -5.29
C SER A 259 -21.33 -21.59 -5.02
N GLY A 260 -20.22 -22.11 -4.49
CA GLY A 260 -20.01 -23.57 -4.36
C GLY A 260 -19.90 -24.33 -5.71
N GLN A 261 -19.95 -23.64 -6.85
CA GLN A 261 -19.92 -24.26 -8.18
C GLN A 261 -18.51 -24.67 -8.63
N ILE A 262 -17.49 -24.04 -8.05
CA ILE A 262 -16.09 -24.26 -8.42
C ILE A 262 -15.42 -25.41 -7.65
N GLY A 263 -16.19 -26.20 -6.89
CA GLY A 263 -15.67 -27.33 -6.12
C GLY A 263 -14.72 -26.91 -4.99
N LEU A 264 -13.92 -27.87 -4.50
CA LEU A 264 -12.98 -27.67 -3.38
C LEU A 264 -11.61 -27.26 -3.91
N ILE A 265 -11.32 -25.96 -3.89
CA ILE A 265 -10.06 -25.35 -4.32
C ILE A 265 -9.75 -24.13 -3.45
N GLY A 266 -8.48 -23.70 -3.37
CA GLY A 266 -8.10 -22.47 -2.68
C GLY A 266 -8.87 -21.24 -3.20
N GLY A 267 -9.23 -20.35 -2.29
CA GLY A 267 -10.04 -19.15 -2.54
C GLY A 267 -11.52 -19.25 -2.14
N ILE A 268 -12.09 -20.46 -1.98
CA ILE A 268 -13.49 -20.62 -1.58
C ILE A 268 -13.73 -20.09 -0.15
N GLN A 269 -14.98 -19.77 0.18
CA GLN A 269 -15.31 -19.35 1.55
C GLN A 269 -15.43 -20.53 2.52
N LEU A 270 -14.91 -20.32 3.73
CA LEU A 270 -15.08 -21.21 4.89
C LEU A 270 -15.85 -20.48 5.98
N ALA A 271 -16.65 -21.23 6.75
CA ALA A 271 -17.35 -20.70 7.90
C ALA A 271 -17.40 -21.66 9.08
N ALA A 272 -17.19 -21.12 10.27
CA ALA A 272 -17.42 -21.76 11.56
C ALA A 272 -18.60 -21.06 12.27
N TYR A 273 -19.71 -21.78 12.50
CA TYR A 273 -20.93 -21.20 13.10
C TYR A 273 -21.08 -21.55 14.59
N VAL A 274 -21.25 -20.55 15.46
CA VAL A 274 -21.43 -20.75 16.91
C VAL A 274 -22.84 -21.27 17.20
N ASN A 275 -22.97 -22.39 17.95
CA ASN A 275 -24.23 -22.94 18.45
C ASN A 275 -25.34 -23.19 17.40
N GLY A 276 -24.98 -23.47 16.15
CA GLY A 276 -25.95 -23.65 15.06
C GLY A 276 -26.64 -22.36 14.60
N ASP A 277 -26.18 -21.20 15.09
CA ASP A 277 -26.61 -19.90 14.61
C ASP A 277 -25.77 -19.49 13.39
N ASN A 278 -26.40 -19.56 12.22
CA ASN A 278 -25.79 -19.21 10.94
C ASN A 278 -25.52 -17.69 10.80
N GLN A 279 -25.94 -16.87 11.76
CA GLN A 279 -25.71 -15.42 11.77
C GLN A 279 -24.50 -15.01 12.61
N ARG A 280 -23.99 -15.88 13.50
CA ARG A 280 -22.89 -15.60 14.43
C ARG A 280 -21.71 -16.53 14.18
N GLY A 281 -21.16 -16.51 12.97
CA GLY A 281 -19.99 -17.30 12.60
C GLY A 281 -18.89 -16.45 11.98
N TYR A 282 -17.65 -16.93 12.10
CA TYR A 282 -16.51 -16.36 11.38
C TYR A 282 -16.53 -16.91 9.96
N VAL A 283 -16.44 -16.00 8.98
CA VAL A 283 -16.37 -16.35 7.56
C VAL A 283 -15.06 -15.83 7.00
N GLY A 284 -14.28 -16.74 6.45
CA GLY A 284 -12.99 -16.45 5.83
C GLY A 284 -12.81 -17.19 4.52
N THR A 285 -11.56 -17.33 4.11
CA THR A 285 -11.12 -17.93 2.86
C THR A 285 -10.37 -19.23 3.16
N ALA A 286 -10.67 -20.28 2.40
CA ALA A 286 -9.82 -21.47 2.30
C ALA A 286 -8.55 -21.08 1.55
N GLY A 287 -7.41 -21.11 2.21
CA GLY A 287 -6.15 -20.65 1.65
C GLY A 287 -5.66 -21.51 0.50
N ILE A 288 -5.08 -22.67 0.82
CA ILE A 288 -4.58 -23.63 -0.17
C ILE A 288 -4.77 -25.04 0.35
N ALA A 289 -4.86 -25.99 -0.59
CA ALA A 289 -4.93 -27.41 -0.26
C ALA A 289 -3.58 -27.90 0.31
N VAL A 290 -3.66 -28.64 1.42
CA VAL A 290 -2.50 -29.16 2.15
C VAL A 290 -2.76 -30.59 2.61
N ARG A 291 -1.68 -31.29 2.97
CA ARG A 291 -1.68 -32.61 3.56
C ARG A 291 -0.89 -32.61 4.85
N HIS A 292 -1.42 -33.23 5.89
CA HIS A 292 -0.67 -33.47 7.11
C HIS A 292 0.40 -34.54 6.88
N ARG A 293 1.66 -34.28 7.26
CA ARG A 293 2.78 -35.17 6.93
C ARG A 293 2.67 -36.52 7.64
N GLU A 294 2.32 -36.53 8.93
CA GLU A 294 2.11 -37.79 9.64
C GLU A 294 0.78 -38.49 9.32
N THR A 295 -0.35 -37.80 9.47
CA THR A 295 -1.67 -38.46 9.38
C THR A 295 -2.19 -38.65 7.96
N GLN A 296 -1.54 -38.00 6.98
CA GLN A 296 -1.92 -37.99 5.56
C GLN A 296 -3.32 -37.40 5.28
N LYS A 297 -3.98 -36.83 6.29
CA LYS A 297 -5.25 -36.10 6.14
C LYS A 297 -5.06 -34.93 5.21
N LYS A 298 -6.01 -34.74 4.29
CA LYS A 298 -6.01 -33.63 3.35
C LYS A 298 -7.02 -32.57 3.77
N GLY A 299 -6.77 -31.34 3.36
CA GLY A 299 -7.73 -30.27 3.57
C GLY A 299 -7.18 -28.90 3.24
N PHE A 300 -7.64 -27.87 3.94
CA PHE A 300 -7.25 -26.49 3.67
C PHE A 300 -6.49 -25.88 4.84
N LEU A 301 -5.44 -25.14 4.50
CA LEU A 301 -4.87 -24.13 5.40
C LEU A 301 -5.75 -22.87 5.38
N THR A 302 -5.99 -22.26 6.53
CA THR A 302 -6.70 -20.98 6.70
C THR A 302 -6.22 -20.32 8.00
N ASN A 303 -6.88 -19.26 8.49
CA ASN A 303 -6.54 -18.68 9.79
C ASN A 303 -7.14 -19.44 10.96
N GLN A 304 -6.52 -19.32 12.14
CA GLN A 304 -7.04 -19.90 13.36
C GLN A 304 -8.39 -19.29 13.72
N HIS A 305 -8.57 -17.96 13.60
CA HIS A 305 -9.87 -17.35 13.91
C HIS A 305 -11.00 -17.74 12.93
N VAL A 306 -10.67 -18.24 11.74
CA VAL A 306 -11.64 -18.79 10.77
C VAL A 306 -11.93 -20.25 11.08
N ALA A 307 -10.90 -21.02 11.39
CA ALA A 307 -11.00 -22.44 11.73
C ALA A 307 -11.52 -22.68 13.16
N ASP A 308 -11.44 -21.69 14.05
CA ASP A 308 -11.77 -21.80 15.47
C ASP A 308 -10.91 -22.88 16.17
N ALA A 309 -11.38 -23.41 17.30
CA ALA A 309 -10.70 -24.48 18.03
C ALA A 309 -10.72 -25.83 17.29
N PRO A 310 -9.73 -26.71 17.55
CA PRO A 310 -9.77 -28.11 17.09
C PRO A 310 -11.09 -28.81 17.44
N GLY A 311 -11.59 -29.62 16.51
CA GLY A 311 -12.90 -30.27 16.62
C GLY A 311 -14.06 -29.44 16.09
N ARG A 312 -13.83 -28.19 15.64
CA ARG A 312 -14.88 -27.36 15.07
C ARG A 312 -15.35 -27.85 13.71
N TYR A 313 -16.66 -27.90 13.50
CA TYR A 313 -17.24 -28.12 12.18
C TYR A 313 -17.12 -26.89 11.29
N ILE A 314 -16.58 -27.10 10.09
CA ILE A 314 -16.38 -26.07 9.07
C ILE A 314 -17.28 -26.35 7.87
N TYR A 315 -17.88 -25.28 7.37
CA TYR A 315 -18.87 -25.31 6.31
C TYR A 315 -18.50 -24.38 5.16
N HIS A 316 -19.00 -24.70 3.97
CA HIS A 316 -19.17 -23.73 2.91
C HIS A 316 -20.53 -23.03 3.10
N PRO A 317 -20.60 -21.69 3.26
CA PRO A 317 -21.85 -20.95 3.51
C PRO A 317 -22.96 -21.07 2.46
N TRP A 318 -22.67 -21.64 1.29
CA TRP A 318 -23.67 -21.80 0.23
C TRP A 318 -24.75 -22.84 0.59
N HIS A 319 -26.00 -22.57 0.14
CA HIS A 319 -27.21 -23.41 0.28
C HIS A 319 -27.22 -24.39 1.47
N ASN A 320 -27.68 -23.92 2.63
CA ASN A 320 -27.84 -24.68 3.88
C ASN A 320 -26.53 -25.08 4.58
N ASN A 321 -25.43 -24.36 4.34
CA ASN A 321 -24.14 -24.61 4.98
C ASN A 321 -23.64 -26.02 4.72
N PHE A 322 -23.08 -26.21 3.54
CA PHE A 322 -22.53 -27.50 3.16
C PHE A 322 -21.33 -27.87 4.06
N TYR A 323 -21.40 -29.00 4.74
CA TYR A 323 -20.34 -29.45 5.64
C TYR A 323 -19.08 -29.86 4.86
N ILE A 324 -17.97 -29.17 5.12
CA ILE A 324 -16.67 -29.45 4.49
C ILE A 324 -15.89 -30.46 5.34
N GLY A 325 -15.78 -30.22 6.64
CA GLY A 325 -14.90 -31.00 7.49
C GLY A 325 -14.72 -30.39 8.87
N MET A 326 -13.60 -30.71 9.51
CA MET A 326 -13.31 -30.29 10.88
C MET A 326 -11.96 -29.61 10.99
N THR A 327 -11.88 -28.62 11.86
CA THR A 327 -10.60 -28.07 12.31
C THR A 327 -9.84 -29.17 13.05
N TYR A 328 -8.66 -29.48 12.52
CA TYR A 328 -7.79 -30.52 13.03
C TYR A 328 -6.77 -29.95 14.02
N SER A 329 -6.14 -28.83 13.66
CA SER A 329 -5.17 -28.12 14.48
C SER A 329 -5.21 -26.62 14.16
N GLY A 330 -4.69 -25.81 15.07
CA GLY A 330 -4.51 -24.38 14.85
C GLY A 330 -3.55 -23.78 15.86
N ARG A 331 -2.96 -22.65 15.49
CA ARG A 331 -2.00 -21.90 16.29
C ARG A 331 -2.25 -20.41 16.14
N GLU A 332 -2.49 -19.74 17.26
CA GLU A 332 -2.68 -18.29 17.28
C GLU A 332 -1.34 -17.56 17.44
N TYR A 333 -0.52 -18.00 18.40
CA TYR A 333 0.79 -17.41 18.71
C TYR A 333 1.91 -18.45 18.79
N GLU A 334 3.13 -17.99 18.49
CA GLU A 334 4.40 -18.68 18.76
C GLU A 334 5.38 -17.76 19.49
N GLU A 335 6.40 -18.37 20.09
CA GLU A 335 7.48 -17.70 20.80
C GLU A 335 8.66 -17.42 19.86
N ASP A 336 9.48 -16.43 20.20
CA ASP A 336 10.59 -15.97 19.36
C ASP A 336 11.65 -17.05 19.13
N GLU A 337 11.94 -17.90 20.12
CA GLU A 337 12.92 -18.99 20.00
C GLU A 337 12.57 -19.95 18.87
N THR A 338 11.29 -20.05 18.52
CA THR A 338 10.80 -20.87 17.41
C THR A 338 10.74 -20.10 16.10
N TRP A 339 10.57 -18.77 16.16
CA TRP A 339 10.26 -17.97 14.98
C TRP A 339 11.43 -17.14 14.42
N TYR A 340 12.15 -16.40 15.27
CA TYR A 340 13.34 -15.62 14.88
C TYR A 340 14.60 -16.04 15.64
N ASP A 341 14.66 -17.32 16.02
CA ASP A 341 15.81 -17.99 16.64
C ASP A 341 16.28 -17.35 17.97
N GLY A 342 15.37 -16.73 18.72
CA GLY A 342 15.69 -16.10 20.01
C GLY A 342 16.39 -14.74 19.86
N THR A 343 16.23 -14.06 18.72
CA THR A 343 16.82 -12.73 18.47
C THR A 343 16.07 -11.61 19.19
N ILE A 344 14.77 -11.76 19.43
CA ILE A 344 13.93 -10.77 20.12
C ILE A 344 13.99 -11.08 21.63
N ASP A 345 14.81 -10.33 22.35
CA ASP A 345 15.00 -10.46 23.80
C ASP A 345 14.03 -9.52 24.55
N GLU A 346 12.73 -9.76 24.38
CA GLU A 346 11.66 -8.98 25.04
C GLU A 346 10.81 -9.84 25.96
N GLU A 347 10.69 -9.41 27.22
CA GLU A 347 9.72 -9.99 28.15
C GLU A 347 8.29 -9.67 27.66
N ASN A 348 7.49 -10.70 27.41
CA ASN A 348 6.13 -10.60 26.86
C ASN A 348 6.06 -10.19 25.37
N SER A 349 6.97 -10.69 24.54
CA SER A 349 6.78 -10.70 23.08
C SER A 349 6.13 -12.00 22.60
N ARG A 350 5.37 -11.93 21.50
CA ARG A 350 4.82 -13.10 20.79
C ARG A 350 4.78 -12.86 19.29
N VAL A 351 4.90 -13.92 18.50
CA VAL A 351 4.61 -13.87 17.06
C VAL A 351 3.17 -14.30 16.81
N ARG A 352 2.39 -13.47 16.12
CA ARG A 352 1.01 -13.81 15.74
C ARG A 352 1.01 -14.58 14.43
N CYS A 353 0.80 -15.89 14.52
CA CYS A 353 0.76 -16.80 13.37
C CYS A 353 -0.65 -16.96 12.81
N ASP A 354 -1.65 -16.99 13.71
CA ASP A 354 -3.09 -17.11 13.39
C ASP A 354 -3.38 -18.04 12.20
N CYS A 355 -3.03 -19.31 12.35
CA CYS A 355 -3.11 -20.33 11.32
C CYS A 355 -3.90 -21.57 11.78
N GLY A 356 -4.59 -22.23 10.87
CA GLY A 356 -5.46 -23.36 11.16
C GLY A 356 -5.53 -24.35 10.00
N PHE A 357 -5.54 -25.63 10.33
CA PHE A 357 -5.73 -26.72 9.39
C PHE A 357 -7.14 -27.28 9.50
N VAL A 358 -7.91 -27.18 8.43
CA VAL A 358 -9.24 -27.79 8.30
C VAL A 358 -9.10 -29.06 7.49
N ALA A 359 -9.20 -30.22 8.15
CA ALA A 359 -9.24 -31.51 7.48
C ALA A 359 -10.61 -31.69 6.82
N VAL A 360 -10.62 -31.94 5.51
CA VAL A 360 -11.87 -32.21 4.79
C VAL A 360 -12.38 -33.60 5.14
N SER A 361 -13.69 -33.79 5.02
CA SER A 361 -14.31 -35.10 5.26
C SER A 361 -13.78 -36.13 4.26
N GLU A 362 -13.63 -37.39 4.67
CA GLU A 362 -13.05 -38.46 3.83
C GLU A 362 -13.75 -38.62 2.47
N TYR A 363 -15.06 -38.46 2.42
CA TYR A 363 -15.83 -38.55 1.18
C TYR A 363 -15.61 -37.37 0.22
N LEU A 364 -15.03 -36.27 0.71
CA LEU A 364 -14.69 -35.06 -0.05
C LEU A 364 -13.22 -35.00 -0.47
N GLU A 365 -12.33 -35.74 0.21
CA GLU A 365 -10.89 -35.76 -0.09
C GLU A 365 -10.56 -36.00 -1.58
N PRO A 366 -11.24 -36.91 -2.32
CA PRO A 366 -10.96 -37.11 -3.75
C PRO A 366 -11.29 -35.92 -4.65
N TYR A 367 -12.08 -34.95 -4.16
CA TYR A 367 -12.51 -33.77 -4.90
C TYR A 367 -11.70 -32.52 -4.53
N LEU A 368 -10.79 -32.62 -3.56
CA LEU A 368 -9.91 -31.53 -3.17
C LEU A 368 -8.87 -31.29 -4.28
N ARG A 369 -8.80 -30.05 -4.76
CA ARG A 369 -7.89 -29.64 -5.83
C ARG A 369 -6.76 -28.76 -5.29
N PRO A 370 -5.51 -28.96 -5.73
CA PRO A 370 -4.41 -28.06 -5.43
C PRO A 370 -4.58 -26.71 -6.16
N GLY A 371 -3.72 -25.76 -5.82
CA GLY A 371 -3.71 -24.43 -6.41
C GLY A 371 -4.80 -23.49 -5.88
N LEU A 372 -4.96 -22.37 -6.57
CA LEU A 372 -5.83 -21.26 -6.21
C LEU A 372 -6.79 -20.95 -7.36
N HIS A 373 -8.08 -20.78 -7.07
CA HIS A 373 -9.06 -20.43 -8.10
C HIS A 373 -8.64 -19.12 -8.82
N ALA A 374 -8.90 -19.03 -10.13
CA ALA A 374 -8.53 -17.92 -11.02
C ALA A 374 -7.03 -17.56 -11.15
N ILE A 375 -6.16 -17.95 -10.20
CA ILE A 375 -4.70 -17.78 -10.27
C ILE A 375 -4.06 -19.02 -10.92
N GLY A 376 -4.54 -20.22 -10.56
CA GLY A 376 -4.12 -21.49 -11.14
C GLY A 376 -3.25 -22.31 -10.20
N ASP A 377 -2.42 -23.17 -10.81
CA ASP A 377 -1.48 -24.02 -10.10
C ASP A 377 -0.38 -23.19 -9.43
N THR A 378 0.13 -23.70 -8.32
CA THR A 378 1.22 -23.09 -7.55
C THR A 378 2.49 -23.92 -7.68
N GLY A 379 3.63 -23.25 -7.82
CA GLY A 379 4.95 -23.87 -7.82
C GLY A 379 5.44 -24.22 -6.42
N GLU A 380 6.75 -24.41 -6.30
CA GLU A 380 7.38 -24.68 -5.01
C GLU A 380 7.23 -23.52 -4.03
N LEU A 381 7.20 -23.84 -2.74
CA LEU A 381 7.17 -22.87 -1.65
C LEU A 381 8.38 -21.92 -1.74
N LEU A 382 8.13 -20.61 -1.82
CA LEU A 382 9.16 -19.59 -1.67
C LEU A 382 9.58 -19.50 -0.20
N ARG A 383 10.82 -19.89 0.09
CA ARG A 383 11.38 -19.80 1.45
C ARG A 383 11.99 -18.42 1.64
N ILE A 384 11.51 -17.69 2.65
CA ILE A 384 12.10 -16.42 3.04
C ILE A 384 13.49 -16.69 3.61
N ASN A 385 14.51 -16.05 3.03
CA ASN A 385 15.88 -16.10 3.51
C ASN A 385 16.18 -14.87 4.38
N PRO A 386 16.28 -15.02 5.71
CA PRO A 386 16.55 -13.90 6.62
C PRO A 386 17.97 -13.34 6.48
N ASP A 387 18.89 -14.06 5.81
CA ASP A 387 20.23 -13.58 5.46
C ASP A 387 20.24 -12.80 4.12
N SER A 388 19.09 -12.28 3.68
CA SER A 388 18.93 -11.40 2.53
C SER A 388 17.82 -10.39 2.76
N MET A 389 17.72 -9.37 1.89
CA MET A 389 16.60 -8.41 1.86
C MET A 389 15.57 -8.73 0.76
N ASP A 390 15.79 -9.79 -0.04
CA ASP A 390 15.13 -10.05 -1.32
C ASP A 390 13.61 -10.29 -1.24
N ILE A 391 13.08 -10.55 -0.04
CA ILE A 391 11.63 -10.69 0.15
C ILE A 391 10.90 -9.33 0.06
N ILE A 392 11.61 -8.24 0.36
CA ILE A 392 11.08 -6.89 0.21
C ILE A 392 11.09 -6.54 -1.29
N ASP A 393 10.05 -5.84 -1.74
CA ASP A 393 9.70 -5.57 -3.15
C ASP A 393 9.20 -6.76 -3.96
N GLN A 394 9.12 -7.95 -3.36
CA GLN A 394 8.52 -9.10 -4.02
C GLN A 394 7.06 -8.76 -4.39
N LYS A 395 6.79 -8.82 -5.70
CA LYS A 395 5.44 -8.71 -6.26
C LYS A 395 4.64 -9.95 -5.92
N VAL A 396 3.43 -9.74 -5.44
CA VAL A 396 2.57 -10.82 -4.94
C VAL A 396 1.15 -10.69 -5.45
N ILE A 397 0.52 -11.84 -5.62
CA ILE A 397 -0.88 -11.99 -6.00
C ILE A 397 -1.58 -12.91 -5.00
N SER A 398 -2.86 -12.69 -4.78
CA SER A 398 -3.68 -13.52 -3.89
C SER A 398 -5.14 -13.48 -4.30
N ILE A 399 -5.92 -14.47 -3.86
CA ILE A 399 -7.35 -14.55 -4.09
C ILE A 399 -8.12 -14.74 -2.78
N GLY A 400 -9.11 -13.89 -2.54
CA GLY A 400 -9.95 -13.90 -1.33
C GLY A 400 -11.43 -13.75 -1.64
N ARG A 401 -12.26 -14.32 -0.76
CA ARG A 401 -13.72 -14.37 -0.94
C ARG A 401 -14.40 -13.00 -0.88
N THR A 402 -13.73 -11.94 -0.42
CA THR A 402 -14.30 -10.58 -0.34
C THR A 402 -13.86 -9.72 -1.51
N ARG A 403 -12.58 -9.71 -1.86
CA ARG A 403 -12.06 -8.82 -2.90
C ARG A 403 -11.78 -9.46 -4.26
N GLY A 404 -11.81 -10.80 -4.37
CA GLY A 404 -11.46 -11.51 -5.61
C GLY A 404 -9.95 -11.68 -5.72
N VAL A 405 -9.34 -11.38 -6.87
CA VAL A 405 -7.88 -11.37 -7.08
C VAL A 405 -7.29 -9.99 -6.73
N GLN A 406 -6.21 -9.94 -5.93
CA GLN A 406 -5.48 -8.72 -5.59
C GLN A 406 -4.00 -8.89 -5.91
N ARG A 407 -3.38 -7.79 -6.32
CA ARG A 407 -1.93 -7.66 -6.47
C ARG A 407 -1.38 -6.66 -5.48
N GLY A 408 -0.16 -6.90 -5.05
CA GLY A 408 0.52 -6.07 -4.07
C GLY A 408 2.02 -6.25 -4.10
N THR A 409 2.67 -5.63 -3.13
CA THR A 409 4.12 -5.67 -2.95
C THR A 409 4.40 -5.84 -1.47
N ILE A 410 5.30 -6.77 -1.14
CA ILE A 410 5.85 -6.87 0.22
C ILE A 410 6.76 -5.66 0.44
N VAL A 411 6.48 -4.84 1.44
CA VAL A 411 7.19 -3.56 1.66
C VAL A 411 8.05 -3.54 2.92
N ALA A 412 7.78 -4.43 3.86
CA ALA A 412 8.55 -4.53 5.09
C ALA A 412 8.42 -5.93 5.71
N TYR A 413 9.35 -6.25 6.60
CA TYR A 413 9.46 -7.51 7.31
C TYR A 413 9.46 -7.34 8.84
N ALA A 414 9.12 -8.40 9.59
CA ALA A 414 9.12 -8.48 11.05
C ALA A 414 8.47 -7.27 11.73
N TYR A 415 7.26 -6.94 11.29
CA TYR A 415 6.48 -5.86 11.86
C TYR A 415 6.14 -6.12 13.31
N GLU A 416 6.37 -5.12 14.14
CA GLU A 416 6.14 -5.09 15.58
C GLU A 416 5.07 -4.05 15.90
N TYR A 417 4.08 -4.45 16.69
CA TYR A 417 3.06 -3.56 17.26
C TYR A 417 2.68 -4.04 18.66
N TYR A 418 1.92 -3.25 19.41
CA TYR A 418 1.57 -3.56 20.80
C TYR A 418 0.08 -3.85 20.94
N ASP A 419 -0.25 -4.95 21.62
CA ASP A 419 -1.61 -5.37 21.94
C ASP A 419 -1.83 -5.37 23.45
N ASP A 420 -1.96 -4.17 24.04
CA ASP A 420 -2.25 -3.79 25.45
C ASP A 420 -1.44 -4.47 26.60
N GLU A 421 -0.90 -5.66 26.39
CA GLU A 421 -0.18 -6.55 27.30
C GLU A 421 1.09 -7.13 26.64
N TYR A 422 1.11 -7.30 25.31
CA TYR A 422 2.20 -7.96 24.58
C TYR A 422 2.74 -7.12 23.41
N SER A 423 4.04 -7.26 23.13
CA SER A 423 4.63 -6.86 21.85
C SER A 423 4.42 -7.98 20.83
N LEU A 424 3.59 -7.72 19.84
CA LEU A 424 3.20 -8.67 18.81
C LEU A 424 4.01 -8.46 17.54
N TYR A 425 4.47 -9.57 16.97
CA TYR A 425 5.25 -9.60 15.75
C TYR A 425 4.52 -10.33 14.63
N THR A 426 4.74 -9.90 13.39
CA THR A 426 4.33 -10.62 12.19
C THR A 426 5.32 -10.41 11.05
N ASP A 427 5.43 -11.39 10.15
CA ASP A 427 6.57 -11.41 9.22
C ASP A 427 6.47 -10.37 8.12
N LEU A 428 5.29 -10.05 7.56
CA LEU A 428 5.20 -9.27 6.32
C LEU A 428 4.16 -8.16 6.38
N LEU A 429 4.55 -6.99 5.87
CA LEU A 429 3.64 -5.90 5.49
C LEU A 429 3.48 -5.85 3.98
N ILE A 430 2.24 -5.79 3.52
CA ILE A 430 1.91 -5.79 2.09
C ILE A 430 1.00 -4.61 1.76
N ILE A 431 1.38 -3.86 0.73
CA ILE A 431 0.59 -2.78 0.14
C ILE A 431 0.01 -3.25 -1.19
N GLY A 432 -1.26 -2.93 -1.47
CA GLY A 432 -1.88 -3.24 -2.74
C GLY A 432 -1.51 -2.24 -3.83
N GLU A 433 -1.52 -2.69 -5.08
CA GLU A 433 -1.12 -1.84 -6.22
C GLU A 433 -2.16 -0.75 -6.52
N ASP A 434 -1.72 0.34 -7.16
CA ASP A 434 -2.53 1.52 -7.51
C ASP A 434 -3.25 2.18 -6.32
N GLY A 435 -2.68 2.10 -5.11
CA GLY A 435 -3.32 2.60 -3.89
C GLY A 435 -4.58 1.80 -3.48
N LYS A 436 -4.77 0.60 -4.03
CA LYS A 436 -5.90 -0.27 -3.70
C LYS A 436 -5.58 -1.09 -2.45
N ALA A 437 -6.65 -1.39 -1.72
CA ALA A 437 -6.62 -2.37 -0.63
C ALA A 437 -6.21 -3.77 -1.12
N PHE A 438 -5.15 -4.34 -0.55
CA PHE A 438 -4.70 -5.71 -0.85
C PHE A 438 -5.62 -6.78 -0.24
N SER A 439 -6.34 -6.49 0.85
CA SER A 439 -7.30 -7.39 1.49
C SER A 439 -8.51 -6.62 2.04
N TRP A 440 -9.45 -7.28 2.71
CA TRP A 440 -10.51 -6.65 3.50
C TRP A 440 -11.09 -7.66 4.48
N LYS A 441 -11.99 -7.23 5.38
CA LYS A 441 -12.76 -8.13 6.25
C LYS A 441 -13.37 -9.29 5.45
N GLY A 442 -13.04 -10.52 5.86
CA GLY A 442 -13.46 -11.78 5.23
C GLY A 442 -12.45 -12.39 4.25
N ASP A 443 -11.38 -11.69 3.89
CA ASP A 443 -10.27 -12.27 3.12
C ASP A 443 -9.28 -13.06 3.98
N SER A 444 -9.46 -13.06 5.31
CA SER A 444 -8.73 -13.88 6.27
C SER A 444 -8.58 -15.32 5.78
N GLY A 445 -7.34 -15.81 5.75
CA GLY A 445 -7.00 -17.19 5.45
C GLY A 445 -6.54 -17.39 4.02
N LYS A 446 -6.55 -16.35 3.19
CA LYS A 446 -6.04 -16.44 1.82
C LYS A 446 -4.52 -16.59 1.80
N ILE A 447 -4.05 -17.37 0.83
CA ILE A 447 -2.62 -17.57 0.58
C ILE A 447 -2.12 -16.52 -0.40
N ILE A 448 -0.94 -16.01 -0.11
CA ILE A 448 -0.21 -15.05 -0.93
C ILE A 448 0.86 -15.84 -1.68
N VAL A 449 0.95 -15.59 -2.98
CA VAL A 449 1.91 -16.22 -3.88
C VAL A 449 2.67 -15.14 -4.66
N THR A 450 3.83 -15.48 -5.23
CA THR A 450 4.54 -14.57 -6.15
C THR A 450 3.67 -14.22 -7.36
N ASP A 451 3.70 -12.96 -7.79
CA ASP A 451 3.09 -12.54 -9.07
C ASP A 451 4.09 -12.78 -10.22
N ASP A 452 4.51 -14.04 -10.34
CA ASP A 452 5.36 -14.56 -11.42
C ASP A 452 4.69 -15.82 -12.01
N GLU A 453 5.26 -16.34 -13.09
CA GLU A 453 4.72 -17.53 -13.80
C GLU A 453 4.62 -18.79 -12.93
N ASN A 454 5.36 -18.83 -11.81
CA ASN A 454 5.42 -19.99 -10.93
C ASN A 454 4.45 -19.90 -9.76
N HIS A 455 3.88 -18.73 -9.46
CA HIS A 455 2.95 -18.53 -8.35
C HIS A 455 3.39 -19.24 -7.06
N ARG A 456 4.65 -19.04 -6.67
CA ARG A 456 5.27 -19.71 -5.53
C ARG A 456 4.60 -19.24 -4.24
N PRO A 457 4.01 -20.13 -3.43
CA PRO A 457 3.41 -19.75 -2.17
C PRO A 457 4.44 -19.17 -1.21
N VAL A 458 4.10 -18.08 -0.52
CA VAL A 458 5.05 -17.34 0.33
C VAL A 458 4.49 -17.03 1.72
N ALA A 459 3.20 -16.67 1.82
CA ALA A 459 2.65 -16.21 3.09
C ALA A 459 1.17 -16.55 3.27
N LEU A 460 0.75 -16.63 4.54
CA LEU A 460 -0.65 -16.70 4.94
C LEU A 460 -1.10 -15.32 5.42
N LEU A 461 -2.14 -14.76 4.79
CA LEU A 461 -2.77 -13.54 5.30
C LEU A 461 -3.56 -13.88 6.57
N TRP A 462 -3.40 -13.09 7.62
CA TRP A 462 -4.22 -13.20 8.82
C TRP A 462 -4.87 -11.89 9.27
N GLY A 463 -4.34 -10.74 8.84
CA GLY A 463 -4.83 -9.45 9.31
C GLY A 463 -4.45 -8.28 8.42
N GLY A 464 -4.57 -7.09 9.01
CA GLY A 464 -4.55 -5.80 8.33
C GLY A 464 -5.87 -5.08 8.57
N TRP A 465 -5.96 -3.80 8.19
CA TRP A 465 -7.05 -2.88 8.51
C TRP A 465 -6.99 -2.38 9.96
N GLN A 466 -6.09 -1.44 10.22
CA GLN A 466 -6.05 -0.61 11.43
C GLN A 466 -6.06 -1.40 12.74
N GLU A 467 -5.21 -2.43 12.83
CA GLU A 467 -4.93 -2.99 14.15
C GLU A 467 -4.36 -1.88 15.03
N ARG A 468 -4.78 -1.92 16.30
CA ARG A 468 -4.37 -0.94 17.28
C ARG A 468 -2.87 -1.05 17.45
N LEU A 469 -2.18 0.03 17.13
CA LEU A 469 -0.76 0.19 17.36
C LEU A 469 -0.51 0.63 18.80
N ARG A 470 0.77 0.78 19.17
CA ARG A 470 1.15 1.36 20.45
C ARG A 470 0.37 2.66 20.68
N HIS A 471 -0.10 2.85 21.91
CA HIS A 471 -0.83 4.04 22.34
C HIS A 471 -2.17 4.34 21.62
N GLY A 472 -2.78 3.33 20.99
CA GLY A 472 -4.11 3.50 20.39
C GLY A 472 -4.12 4.25 19.05
N GLY A 473 -2.96 4.35 18.40
CA GLY A 473 -2.88 4.67 16.98
C GLY A 473 -3.29 3.48 16.12
N GLU A 474 -3.37 3.70 14.81
CA GLU A 474 -3.65 2.64 13.85
C GLU A 474 -2.68 2.76 12.68
N GLN A 475 -2.39 1.64 12.03
CA GLN A 475 -1.56 1.64 10.83
C GLN A 475 -2.35 2.14 9.62
N GLU A 476 -1.63 2.59 8.60
CA GLU A 476 -2.19 2.66 7.26
C GLU A 476 -2.84 1.33 6.84
N ILE A 477 -3.54 1.37 5.71
CA ILE A 477 -4.32 0.29 5.13
C ILE A 477 -3.40 -0.80 4.52
N TRP A 478 -2.56 -1.39 5.38
CA TRP A 478 -1.57 -2.39 5.02
C TRP A 478 -2.05 -3.76 5.48
N THR A 479 -1.68 -4.80 4.73
CA THR A 479 -2.02 -6.18 5.05
C THR A 479 -0.90 -6.84 5.85
N TYR A 480 -1.27 -7.65 6.82
CA TYR A 480 -0.37 -8.45 7.64
C TYR A 480 -0.39 -9.90 7.18
N ALA A 481 0.79 -10.47 7.01
CA ALA A 481 0.94 -11.86 6.62
C ALA A 481 2.14 -12.51 7.33
N ILE A 482 2.07 -13.83 7.46
CA ILE A 482 3.06 -14.64 8.18
C ILE A 482 3.75 -15.63 7.23
N ASP A 483 5.03 -15.95 7.48
CA ASP A 483 5.84 -16.90 6.69
C ASP A 483 5.14 -18.27 6.59
N LEU A 484 4.75 -18.62 5.37
CA LEU A 484 4.02 -19.85 5.10
C LEU A 484 4.86 -21.10 5.42
N ARG A 485 6.19 -21.07 5.25
CA ARG A 485 7.05 -22.21 5.59
C ARG A 485 6.91 -22.54 7.06
N LYS A 486 7.08 -21.55 7.92
CA LYS A 486 7.03 -21.74 9.37
C LYS A 486 5.65 -22.21 9.80
N VAL A 487 4.58 -21.64 9.23
CA VAL A 487 3.19 -22.11 9.43
C VAL A 487 3.01 -23.59 9.07
N LEU A 488 3.51 -24.01 7.89
CA LEU A 488 3.45 -25.40 7.48
C LEU A 488 4.23 -26.33 8.42
N ASP A 489 5.37 -25.87 8.92
CA ASP A 489 6.20 -26.63 9.86
C ASP A 489 5.52 -26.81 11.23
N ILE A 490 4.97 -25.74 11.82
CA ILE A 490 4.30 -25.82 13.14
C ILE A 490 2.99 -26.64 13.12
N LEU A 491 2.31 -26.70 11.98
CA LEU A 491 1.07 -27.48 11.83
C LEU A 491 1.30 -28.90 11.27
N ASP A 492 2.55 -29.27 11.01
CA ASP A 492 2.96 -30.51 10.34
C ASP A 492 2.29 -30.75 8.97
N LEU A 493 2.37 -29.76 8.08
CA LEU A 493 1.69 -29.75 6.79
C LEU A 493 2.67 -29.65 5.61
N GLU A 494 2.27 -30.21 4.48
CA GLU A 494 2.90 -29.97 3.18
C GLU A 494 1.85 -29.53 2.15
N LEU A 495 2.29 -28.77 1.15
CA LEU A 495 1.44 -28.36 0.03
C LEU A 495 1.09 -29.58 -0.84
N LEU A 496 -0.12 -29.58 -1.40
CA LEU A 496 -0.61 -30.65 -2.28
C LEU A 496 -0.33 -30.42 -3.76
#